data_AF-W0JLA8-F1
#
_entry.id   AF-W0JLA8-F1
#
_cell.length_a   1.000
_cell.length_b   1.000
_cell.length_c   1.000
_cell.angle_alpha   90.00
_cell.angle_beta   90.00
_cell.angle_gamma   90.00
#
_symmetry.space_group_name_H-M   'P 1'
#
loop_
_entity.id
_entity.type
_entity.pdbx_description
1 polymer ?
#
loop_
_entity_poly.entity_id
_entity_poly.type
_entity_poly.pdbx_seq_one_letter_code
_entity_poly.pdbx_strand_id
1 'polypeptide(L)'
;MEFDIVQGDIARQSADALVNAAGTSLEMGSGVAGALRRRGGEQVNQDAKENGPVDLGCESLVIPALGCGVAGFDLAEGARIIGEALASYRPETLEDIRFIAYSDEEYDTIRAALEGVSNEDVPETESHAESEADR
;
A
#
# COMPACT_ATOMS: atom_id res chain seq x y z
N MET A 1 3.29 -1.94 15.57
CA MET A 1 2.50 -1.52 14.40
C MET A 1 1.21 -2.33 14.39
N GLU A 2 0.09 -1.65 14.28
CA GLU A 2 -1.24 -2.23 14.08
C GLU A 2 -1.69 -1.88 12.65
N PHE A 3 -2.45 -2.77 12.02
CA PHE A 3 -3.08 -2.44 10.75
C PHE A 3 -4.54 -2.86 10.73
N ASP A 4 -5.39 -1.99 10.20
CA ASP A 4 -6.82 -2.16 10.10
C ASP A 4 -7.27 -2.17 8.65
N ILE A 5 -8.40 -2.82 8.38
CA ILE A 5 -9.10 -2.71 7.11
C ILE A 5 -10.15 -1.62 7.28
N VAL A 6 -10.15 -0.63 6.38
CA VAL A 6 -11.12 0.47 6.39
C VAL A 6 -11.84 0.55 5.06
N GLN A 7 -13.12 0.87 5.07
CA GLN A 7 -13.86 1.15 3.85
C GLN A 7 -13.89 2.65 3.57
N GLY A 8 -13.57 3.07 2.35
CA GLY A 8 -13.77 4.44 1.93
C GLY A 8 -12.94 4.87 0.72
N ASP A 9 -12.94 6.18 0.46
CA ASP A 9 -12.12 6.79 -0.58
C ASP A 9 -10.77 7.24 0.02
N ILE A 10 -9.66 6.73 -0.51
CA ILE A 10 -8.31 7.09 -0.05
C ILE A 10 -8.06 8.59 -0.10
N ALA A 11 -8.64 9.29 -1.08
CA ALA A 11 -8.47 10.73 -1.19
C ALA A 11 -9.11 11.46 0.00
N ARG A 12 -10.05 10.86 0.72
CA ARG A 12 -10.68 11.47 1.90
C ARG A 12 -9.98 11.10 3.22
N GLN A 13 -8.99 10.22 3.20
CA GLN A 13 -8.25 9.83 4.39
C GLN A 13 -7.21 10.89 4.78
N SER A 14 -6.84 10.89 6.06
CA SER A 14 -5.74 11.68 6.61
C SER A 14 -4.72 10.73 7.21
N ALA A 15 -3.48 10.79 6.73
CA ALA A 15 -2.31 10.04 7.20
C ALA A 15 -1.05 10.78 6.70
N ASP A 16 0.13 10.41 7.19
CA ASP A 16 1.39 10.98 6.73
C ASP A 16 1.68 10.59 5.27
N ALA A 17 1.33 9.36 4.89
CA ALA A 17 1.44 8.88 3.52
C ALA A 17 0.15 8.19 3.02
N LEU A 18 -0.22 8.49 1.77
CA LEU A 18 -1.27 7.79 1.02
C LEU A 18 -0.62 7.08 -0.17
N VAL A 19 -0.81 5.76 -0.29
CA VAL A 19 -0.18 4.97 -1.35
C VAL A 19 -1.02 5.02 -2.62
N ASN A 20 -0.36 5.36 -3.72
CA ASN A 20 -0.93 5.26 -5.05
C ASN A 20 -0.57 3.92 -5.71
N ALA A 21 -1.55 3.24 -6.30
CA ALA A 21 -1.29 2.15 -7.25
C ALA A 21 -0.97 2.76 -8.64
N ALA A 22 0.31 2.95 -8.93
CA ALA A 22 0.78 3.50 -10.20
C ALA A 22 1.19 2.40 -11.20
N GLY A 23 0.91 2.64 -12.49
CA GLY A 23 1.50 1.88 -13.58
C GLY A 23 2.87 2.42 -13.99
N THR A 24 3.53 1.78 -14.96
CA THR A 24 4.90 2.12 -15.40
C THR A 24 5.05 3.49 -16.04
N SER A 25 3.98 4.07 -16.60
CA SER A 25 3.98 5.44 -17.13
C SER A 25 3.97 6.51 -16.02
N LEU A 26 3.68 6.12 -14.78
CA LEU A 26 3.42 6.99 -13.64
C LEU A 26 2.28 8.00 -13.88
N GLU A 27 1.48 7.80 -14.94
CA GLU A 27 0.36 8.68 -15.25
C GLU A 27 -0.86 8.38 -14.37
N MET A 28 -1.33 9.38 -13.62
CA MET A 28 -2.41 9.22 -12.64
C MET A 28 -3.82 9.26 -13.25
N GLY A 29 -4.08 8.47 -14.30
CA GLY A 29 -5.27 8.58 -15.17
C GLY A 29 -6.63 8.22 -14.53
N SER A 30 -6.72 7.14 -13.76
CA SER A 30 -7.96 6.56 -13.25
C SER A 30 -7.78 5.86 -11.90
N GLY A 31 -8.84 5.25 -11.35
CA GLY A 31 -8.80 4.53 -10.07
C GLY A 31 -8.33 5.40 -8.90
N VAL A 32 -7.53 4.80 -8.01
CA VAL A 32 -6.88 5.47 -6.87
C VAL A 32 -6.04 6.66 -7.33
N ALA A 33 -5.20 6.47 -8.35
CA ALA A 33 -4.34 7.52 -8.89
C ALA A 33 -5.16 8.73 -9.34
N GLY A 34 -6.24 8.49 -10.08
CA GLY A 34 -7.16 9.55 -10.50
C GLY A 34 -7.85 10.23 -9.32
N ALA A 35 -8.22 9.50 -8.26
CA ALA A 35 -8.84 10.07 -7.07
C ALA A 35 -7.89 11.01 -6.31
N LEU A 36 -6.64 10.57 -6.10
CA LEU A 36 -5.60 11.38 -5.46
C LEU A 36 -5.29 12.64 -6.28
N ARG A 37 -5.10 12.52 -7.60
CA ARG A 37 -4.85 13.68 -8.49
C ARG A 37 -6.01 14.66 -8.46
N ARG A 38 -7.26 14.19 -8.53
CA ARG A 38 -8.45 15.06 -8.50
C ARG A 38 -8.53 15.89 -7.23
N ARG A 39 -8.04 15.38 -6.09
CA ARG A 39 -8.08 16.09 -4.82
C ARG A 39 -6.83 16.95 -4.56
N GLY A 40 -5.65 16.40 -4.78
CA GLY A 40 -4.39 17.10 -4.53
C GLY A 40 -3.97 18.05 -5.65
N GLY A 41 -4.63 17.99 -6.80
CA GLY A 41 -4.31 18.82 -7.97
C GLY A 41 -3.26 18.19 -8.88
N GLU A 42 -3.03 18.83 -10.03
CA GLU A 42 -2.11 18.35 -11.07
C GLU A 42 -0.66 18.30 -10.58
N GLN A 43 -0.30 19.15 -9.62
CA GLN A 43 1.06 19.26 -9.08
C GLN A 43 1.50 17.99 -8.37
N VAL A 44 0.60 17.21 -7.77
CA VAL A 44 0.95 15.97 -7.04
C VAL A 44 1.78 15.01 -7.89
N ASN A 45 1.43 14.85 -9.18
CA ASN A 45 2.18 13.96 -10.06
C ASN A 45 3.56 14.52 -10.41
N GLN A 46 3.65 15.83 -10.64
CA GLN A 46 4.92 16.48 -10.96
C GLN A 46 5.85 16.47 -9.75
N ASP A 47 5.35 16.86 -8.59
CA ASP A 47 6.11 16.87 -7.34
C ASP A 47 6.63 15.48 -7.00
N ALA A 48 5.81 14.43 -7.18
CA ALA A 48 6.24 13.05 -6.95
C ALA A 48 7.35 12.60 -7.92
N LYS A 49 7.27 12.99 -9.20
CA LYS A 49 8.30 12.70 -10.22
C LYS A 49 9.59 13.48 -10.00
N GLU A 50 9.48 14.73 -9.55
CA GLU A 50 10.61 15.65 -9.40
C GLU A 50 11.37 15.46 -8.06
N ASN A 51 10.65 15.17 -6.97
CA ASN A 51 11.22 15.16 -5.63
C ASN A 51 11.45 13.77 -5.05
N GLY A 52 10.89 12.70 -5.62
CA GLY A 52 11.18 11.33 -5.19
C GLY A 52 12.53 10.81 -5.70
N PRO A 53 13.14 9.78 -5.07
CA PRO A 53 12.79 9.12 -3.81
C PRO A 53 13.19 9.93 -2.56
N VAL A 54 12.38 9.84 -1.50
CA VAL A 54 12.63 10.51 -0.21
C VAL A 54 12.42 9.54 0.95
N ASP A 55 13.18 9.73 2.03
CA ASP A 55 12.83 9.15 3.32
C ASP A 55 11.69 9.98 3.92
N LEU A 56 10.61 9.30 4.27
CA LEU A 56 9.37 9.95 4.69
C LEU A 56 9.22 10.02 6.21
N GLY A 57 9.89 9.14 6.97
CA GLY A 57 9.74 9.06 8.43
C GLY A 57 8.28 8.99 8.91
N CYS A 58 7.37 8.41 8.11
CA CYS A 58 5.94 8.41 8.39
C CYS A 58 5.58 7.58 9.63
N GLU A 59 4.58 8.05 10.38
CA GLU A 59 3.97 7.34 11.51
C GLU A 59 2.65 6.67 11.10
N SER A 60 2.02 7.14 10.02
CA SER A 60 0.75 6.63 9.51
C SER A 60 0.71 6.44 7.98
N LEU A 61 0.09 5.35 7.53
CA LEU A 61 -0.01 4.95 6.12
C LEU A 61 -1.43 4.50 5.74
N VAL A 62 -1.92 4.92 4.58
CA VAL A 62 -3.12 4.30 3.97
C VAL A 62 -2.76 3.68 2.63
N ILE A 63 -3.09 2.39 2.45
CA ILE A 63 -2.70 1.59 1.29
C ILE A 63 -3.90 0.85 0.66
N PRO A 64 -4.10 0.89 -0.67
CA PRO A 64 -5.15 0.13 -1.35
C PRO A 64 -4.66 -1.27 -1.76
N ALA A 65 -5.57 -2.11 -2.29
CA ALA A 65 -5.23 -3.41 -2.86
C ALA A 65 -4.44 -3.26 -4.18
N LEU A 66 -3.12 -3.20 -4.07
CA LEU A 66 -2.22 -3.00 -5.20
C LEU A 66 -2.38 -4.12 -6.24
N GLY A 67 -2.44 -3.75 -7.51
CA GLY A 67 -2.56 -4.71 -8.62
C GLY A 67 -3.95 -5.31 -8.85
N CYS A 68 -4.90 -5.17 -7.91
CA CYS A 68 -6.15 -5.93 -7.94
C CYS A 68 -7.28 -5.29 -8.79
N GLY A 69 -7.09 -4.04 -9.20
CA GLY A 69 -8.05 -3.32 -10.06
C GLY A 69 -7.77 -3.51 -11.55
N VAL A 70 -7.38 -2.42 -12.23
CA VAL A 70 -7.13 -2.41 -13.69
C VAL A 70 -6.08 -3.43 -14.13
N ALA A 71 -5.11 -3.75 -13.27
CA ALA A 71 -4.08 -4.73 -13.58
C ALA A 71 -4.56 -6.19 -13.50
N GLY A 72 -5.75 -6.45 -12.95
CA GLY A 72 -6.42 -7.74 -12.99
C GLY A 72 -5.83 -8.83 -12.11
N PHE A 73 -5.03 -8.48 -11.10
CA PHE A 73 -4.57 -9.43 -10.09
C PHE A 73 -5.75 -9.85 -9.20
N ASP A 74 -5.74 -11.09 -8.73
CA ASP A 74 -6.80 -11.58 -7.85
C ASP A 74 -6.80 -10.82 -6.51
N LEU A 75 -7.97 -10.35 -6.09
CA LEU A 75 -8.08 -9.51 -4.91
C LEU A 75 -7.75 -10.26 -3.61
N ALA A 76 -8.21 -11.50 -3.47
CA ALA A 76 -7.99 -12.27 -2.25
C ALA A 76 -6.50 -12.60 -2.11
N GLU A 77 -5.88 -13.06 -3.19
CA GLU A 77 -4.44 -13.36 -3.20
C GLU A 77 -3.59 -12.09 -3.02
N GLY A 78 -3.95 -10.99 -3.67
CA GLY A 78 -3.26 -9.72 -3.51
C GLY A 78 -3.36 -9.18 -2.08
N ALA A 79 -4.54 -9.26 -1.48
CA ALA A 79 -4.76 -8.88 -0.09
C ALA A 79 -3.92 -9.71 0.88
N ARG A 80 -3.86 -11.04 0.68
CA ARG A 80 -3.04 -11.94 1.48
C ARG A 80 -1.56 -11.56 1.44
N ILE A 81 -1.01 -11.39 0.23
CA ILE A 81 0.40 -11.00 0.04
C ILE A 81 0.71 -9.66 0.71
N ILE A 82 -0.16 -8.66 0.54
CA ILE A 82 0.00 -7.35 1.18
C ILE A 82 -0.07 -7.49 2.70
N GLY A 83 -1.04 -8.23 3.22
CA GLY A 83 -1.18 -8.46 4.66
C GLY A 83 0.03 -9.15 5.29
N GLU A 84 0.56 -10.19 4.65
CA GLU A 84 1.79 -10.88 5.09
C GLU A 84 3.01 -9.95 5.08
N ALA A 85 3.13 -9.10 4.06
CA ALA A 85 4.18 -8.09 4.00
C ALA A 85 4.05 -7.08 5.15
N LEU A 86 2.83 -6.61 5.45
CA LEU A 86 2.58 -5.70 6.57
C LEU A 86 2.87 -6.35 7.92
N ALA A 87 2.42 -7.59 8.12
CA ALA A 87 2.62 -8.35 9.37
C ALA A 87 4.09 -8.71 9.62
N SER A 88 4.88 -8.95 8.57
CA SER A 88 6.31 -9.24 8.68
C SER A 88 7.17 -7.99 8.88
N TYR A 89 6.69 -6.82 8.47
CA TYR A 89 7.46 -5.59 8.55
C TYR A 89 7.65 -5.12 10.00
N ARG A 90 8.87 -4.69 10.32
CA ARG A 90 9.27 -4.18 11.64
C ARG A 90 9.76 -2.73 11.47
N PRO A 91 8.86 -1.74 11.59
CA PRO A 91 9.17 -0.35 11.31
C PRO A 91 9.90 0.31 12.49
N GLU A 92 10.65 1.37 12.19
CA GLU A 92 11.19 2.27 13.23
C GLU A 92 10.16 3.31 13.68
N THR A 93 9.38 3.88 12.75
CA THR A 93 8.45 5.00 13.03
C THR A 93 6.99 4.70 12.71
N LEU A 94 6.70 3.73 11.84
CA LEU A 94 5.34 3.49 11.35
C LEU A 94 4.47 2.74 12.37
N GLU A 95 3.36 3.33 12.79
CA GLU A 95 2.52 2.83 13.88
C GLU A 95 1.09 2.48 13.44
N ASP A 96 0.47 3.34 12.61
CA ASP A 96 -0.90 3.21 12.08
C ASP A 96 -0.89 2.85 10.59
N ILE A 97 -1.48 1.69 10.24
CA ILE A 97 -1.70 1.34 8.83
C ILE A 97 -3.16 1.04 8.57
N ARG A 98 -3.70 1.65 7.51
CA ARG A 98 -5.05 1.38 7.03
C ARG A 98 -5.04 0.81 5.63
N PHE A 99 -5.40 -0.47 5.53
CA PHE A 99 -5.68 -1.13 4.26
C PHE A 99 -7.08 -0.70 3.80
N ILE A 100 -7.15 0.18 2.80
CA ILE A 100 -8.40 0.74 2.32
C ILE A 100 -9.07 -0.11 1.23
N ALA A 101 -10.35 -0.41 1.45
CA ALA A 101 -11.28 -1.03 0.50
C ALA A 101 -12.27 0.03 -0.02
N TYR A 102 -12.59 0.01 -1.30
CA TYR A 102 -13.49 1.00 -1.92
C TYR A 102 -14.96 0.59 -1.92
N SER A 103 -15.24 -0.71 -1.75
CA SER A 103 -16.60 -1.27 -1.74
C SER A 103 -16.78 -2.25 -0.58
N ASP A 104 -18.03 -2.56 -0.24
CA ASP A 104 -18.35 -3.58 0.76
C ASP A 104 -17.81 -4.95 0.33
N GLU A 105 -17.92 -5.29 -0.96
CA GLU A 105 -17.42 -6.54 -1.52
C GLU A 105 -15.89 -6.66 -1.43
N GLU A 106 -15.17 -5.57 -1.72
CA GLU A 106 -13.72 -5.52 -1.53
C GLU A 106 -13.35 -5.67 -0.06
N TYR A 107 -14.06 -4.98 0.83
CA TYR A 107 -13.84 -5.02 2.26
C TYR A 107 -13.98 -6.46 2.79
N ASP A 108 -15.09 -7.12 2.46
CA ASP A 108 -15.36 -8.49 2.89
C ASP A 108 -14.32 -9.48 2.35
N THR A 109 -13.89 -9.29 1.09
CA THR A 109 -12.86 -10.12 0.46
C THR A 109 -11.50 -9.96 1.14
N ILE A 110 -11.09 -8.72 1.39
CA ILE A 110 -9.83 -8.41 2.09
C ILE A 110 -9.88 -8.95 3.52
N ARG A 111 -11.00 -8.75 4.22
CA ARG A 111 -11.20 -9.26 5.58
C ARG A 111 -11.06 -10.77 5.64
N ALA A 112 -11.73 -11.48 4.72
CA ALA A 112 -11.65 -12.94 4.65
C ALA A 112 -10.24 -13.44 4.29
N ALA A 113 -9.55 -12.77 3.36
CA ALA A 113 -8.19 -13.15 2.96
C ALA A 113 -7.15 -12.99 4.08
N LEU A 114 -7.43 -12.12 5.04
CA LEU A 114 -6.56 -11.85 6.19
C LEU A 114 -6.94 -12.65 7.44
N GLU A 115 -8.00 -13.48 7.39
CA GLU A 115 -8.32 -14.41 8.48
C GLU A 115 -7.17 -15.42 8.65
N GLY A 116 -6.36 -15.23 9.71
CA GLY A 116 -5.19 -16.07 10.01
C GLY A 116 -3.84 -15.44 9.65
N VAL A 117 -3.82 -14.25 9.06
CA VAL A 117 -2.60 -13.45 8.94
C VAL A 117 -2.36 -12.78 10.31
N SER A 118 -1.64 -13.48 11.18
CA SER A 118 -1.25 -12.99 12.50
C SER A 118 0.19 -12.44 12.47
N ASN A 119 0.51 -11.53 13.39
CA ASN A 119 1.87 -11.00 13.57
C ASN A 119 2.92 -12.08 13.96
N GLU A 120 2.49 -13.32 14.20
CA GLU A 120 3.29 -14.42 14.76
C GLU A 120 3.65 -15.53 13.73
N ASP A 121 3.04 -15.56 12.54
CA ASP A 121 3.14 -16.71 11.60
C ASP A 121 4.15 -16.54 10.45
N VAL A 122 5.28 -15.86 10.66
CA VAL A 122 6.30 -15.71 9.60
C VAL A 122 7.57 -16.47 9.98
N PRO A 123 7.96 -17.53 9.23
CA PRO A 123 9.27 -18.15 9.39
C PRO A 123 10.35 -17.11 9.08
N GLU A 124 11.41 -17.09 9.88
CA GLU A 124 12.59 -16.23 9.67
C GLU A 124 13.08 -16.40 8.23
N THR A 125 12.75 -15.46 7.34
CA THR A 125 13.28 -15.47 5.98
C THR A 125 14.76 -15.09 6.09
N GLU A 126 15.61 -16.07 5.81
CA GLU A 126 17.06 -15.90 5.74
C GLU A 126 17.39 -14.69 4.87
N SER A 127 18.16 -13.76 5.46
CA SER A 127 18.70 -12.62 4.75
C SER A 127 19.58 -13.12 3.60
N HIS A 128 19.07 -13.03 2.37
CA HIS A 128 19.95 -12.98 1.22
C HIS A 128 20.64 -11.63 1.26
N ALA A 129 21.79 -11.61 1.94
CA ALA A 129 22.80 -10.59 1.75
C ALA A 129 23.21 -10.66 0.28
N GLU A 130 22.70 -9.74 -0.55
CA GLU A 130 23.32 -9.46 -1.84
C GLU A 130 24.66 -8.79 -1.56
N SER A 131 25.69 -9.63 -1.52
CA SER A 131 27.08 -9.22 -1.67
C SER A 131 27.42 -9.03 -3.14
N GLU A 132 28.37 -8.13 -3.35
CA GLU A 132 29.20 -7.90 -4.55
C GLU A 132 28.65 -6.79 -5.47
N ALA A 133 29.19 -5.56 -5.42
CA ALA A 133 30.57 -5.18 -5.73
C ALA A 133 31.02 -5.71 -7.11
N ASP A 134 31.51 -4.79 -7.94
CA ASP A 134 32.17 -4.99 -9.24
C ASP A 134 31.26 -4.94 -10.50
N ARG A 135 31.01 -3.71 -10.98
CA ARG A 135 31.46 -3.22 -12.30
C ARG A 135 31.17 -1.73 -12.51
#